data_AF-A0A8T7K621-F1
#
_entry.id   AF-A0A8T7K621-F1
#
_cell.length_a   1.000
_cell.length_b   1.000
_cell.length_c   1.000
_cell.angle_alpha   90.00
_cell.angle_beta   90.00
_cell.angle_gamma   90.00
#
_symmetry.space_group_name_H-M   'P 1'
#
loop_
_entity.id
_entity.type
_entity.pdbx_description
1 polymer ?
#
loop_
_entity_poly.entity_id
_entity_poly.type
_entity_poly.pdbx_seq_one_letter_code
_entity_poly.pdbx_strand_id
1 'polypeptide(L)'
;MPPQKILDYHVQYMAAHRHWSPNSEKYCGGDSLLTALDDGWEINDVIYVEDHQHTGMRYVPLYHFELSRGSETRRMCVIDNPYVWRLSRKPGFRVLPLAERPAPPAQQPQKS
;
A
#
# COMPACT_ATOMS: atom_id res chain seq x y z
N MET A 1 -7.71 -4.52 -40.82
CA MET A 1 -6.93 -4.19 -39.61
C MET A 1 -6.76 -5.46 -38.80
N PRO A 2 -5.54 -5.89 -38.43
CA PRO A 2 -5.39 -7.03 -37.53
C PRO A 2 -5.79 -6.61 -36.11
N PRO A 3 -6.39 -7.51 -35.30
CA PRO A 3 -6.71 -7.22 -33.92
C PRO A 3 -5.43 -6.99 -33.12
N GLN A 4 -5.36 -5.87 -32.39
CA GLN A 4 -4.27 -5.59 -31.48
C GLN A 4 -4.28 -6.64 -30.36
N LYS A 5 -3.21 -7.43 -30.30
CA LYS A 5 -2.91 -8.34 -29.20
C LYS A 5 -2.68 -7.46 -27.97
N ILE A 6 -3.65 -7.41 -27.07
CA ILE A 6 -3.48 -6.79 -25.75
C ILE A 6 -2.33 -7.56 -25.10
N LEU A 7 -1.17 -6.91 -24.97
CA LEU A 7 -0.09 -7.46 -24.17
C LEU A 7 -0.56 -7.40 -22.71
N ASP A 8 -1.17 -8.48 -22.26
CA ASP A 8 -1.27 -8.79 -20.85
C ASP A 8 0.15 -8.87 -20.31
N TYR A 9 0.64 -7.76 -19.78
CA TYR A 9 1.79 -7.74 -18.89
C TYR A 9 1.37 -8.41 -17.58
N HIS A 10 1.08 -9.71 -17.65
CA HIS A 10 1.15 -10.62 -16.51
C HIS A 10 2.62 -10.71 -16.13
N VAL A 11 3.14 -9.63 -15.53
CA VAL A 11 4.30 -9.75 -14.66
C VAL A 11 3.81 -10.73 -13.61
N GLN A 12 4.22 -11.99 -13.75
CA GLN A 12 4.13 -12.98 -12.70
C GLN A 12 4.99 -12.44 -11.55
N TYR A 13 4.46 -11.47 -10.80
CA TYR A 13 4.77 -11.34 -9.39
C TYR A 13 4.46 -12.71 -8.87
N MET A 14 5.51 -13.52 -8.64
CA MET A 14 5.36 -14.84 -8.04
C MET A 14 4.37 -14.67 -6.90
N ALA A 15 3.31 -15.47 -6.91
CA ALA A 15 2.23 -15.46 -5.93
C ALA A 15 2.79 -15.88 -4.55
N ALA A 16 3.67 -15.06 -4.00
CA ALA A 16 4.15 -15.16 -2.66
C ALA A 16 3.08 -14.47 -1.82
N HIS A 17 2.14 -15.26 -1.30
CA HIS A 17 1.30 -14.82 -0.18
C HIS A 17 2.25 -14.43 0.95
N ARG A 18 2.49 -13.12 1.10
CA ARG A 18 3.37 -12.59 2.12
C ARG A 18 2.55 -11.80 3.11
N HIS A 19 2.28 -12.42 4.25
CA HIS A 19 1.71 -11.72 5.38
C HIS A 19 2.75 -10.79 5.99
N TRP A 20 2.40 -9.51 6.12
CA TRP A 20 3.20 -8.51 6.80
C TRP A 20 2.52 -8.13 8.13
N SER A 21 3.29 -7.66 9.11
CA SER A 21 2.77 -7.08 10.36
C SER A 21 3.63 -5.87 10.77
N PRO A 22 3.03 -4.75 11.21
CA PRO A 22 3.78 -3.56 11.64
C PRO A 22 4.69 -3.82 12.85
N ASN A 23 4.41 -4.87 13.63
CA ASN A 23 5.21 -5.26 14.78
C ASN A 23 6.46 -6.07 14.38
N SER A 24 6.50 -6.59 13.15
CA SER A 24 7.58 -7.45 12.67
C SER A 24 8.52 -6.71 11.71
N GLU A 25 7.96 -5.93 10.78
CA GLU A 25 8.73 -5.19 9.78
C GLU A 25 8.16 -3.78 9.61
N LYS A 26 9.04 -2.79 9.41
CA LYS A 26 8.65 -1.37 9.30
C LYS A 26 7.90 -1.06 7.99
N TYR A 27 8.23 -1.77 6.92
CA TYR A 27 7.61 -1.65 5.61
C TYR A 27 7.63 -3.01 4.91
N CYS A 28 6.76 -3.19 3.90
CA CYS A 28 6.67 -4.40 3.08
C CYS A 28 6.80 -4.10 1.59
N GLY A 29 6.90 -5.16 0.77
CA GLY A 29 6.82 -5.05 -0.68
C GLY A 29 5.38 -4.94 -1.19
N GLY A 30 5.23 -4.64 -2.48
CA GLY A 30 3.92 -4.58 -3.15
C GLY A 30 3.17 -5.92 -3.20
N ASP A 31 3.89 -7.03 -3.08
CA ASP A 31 3.36 -8.39 -2.98
C ASP A 31 2.48 -8.57 -1.73
N SER A 32 2.88 -8.03 -0.59
CA SER A 32 2.04 -8.06 0.61
C SER A 32 0.76 -7.22 0.45
N LEU A 33 0.84 -6.08 -0.25
CA LEU A 33 -0.34 -5.25 -0.54
C LEU A 33 -1.31 -6.00 -1.46
N LEU A 34 -0.79 -6.65 -2.51
CA LEU A 34 -1.59 -7.50 -3.39
C LEU A 34 -2.26 -8.64 -2.62
N THR A 35 -1.53 -9.28 -1.70
CA THR A 35 -2.09 -10.32 -0.83
C THR A 35 -3.25 -9.78 0.00
N ALA A 36 -3.11 -8.59 0.60
CA ALA A 36 -4.19 -7.97 1.36
C ALA A 36 -5.42 -7.66 0.49
N LEU A 37 -5.21 -7.15 -0.72
CA LEU A 37 -6.31 -6.90 -1.67
C LEU A 37 -7.05 -8.18 -2.05
N ASP A 38 -6.32 -9.28 -2.25
CA ASP A 38 -6.90 -10.60 -2.55
C ASP A 38 -7.68 -11.17 -1.35
N ASP A 39 -7.20 -10.92 -0.12
CA ASP A 39 -7.87 -11.25 1.15
C ASP A 39 -9.12 -10.38 1.45
N GLY A 40 -9.54 -9.57 0.47
CA GLY A 40 -10.74 -8.73 0.53
C GLY A 40 -10.56 -7.39 1.25
N TRP A 41 -9.33 -6.92 1.43
CA TRP A 41 -9.09 -5.58 1.93
C TRP A 41 -9.22 -4.54 0.82
N GLU A 42 -9.88 -3.42 1.12
CA GLU A 42 -10.07 -2.31 0.20
C GLU A 42 -9.17 -1.14 0.60
N ILE A 43 -8.59 -0.45 -0.38
CA ILE A 43 -7.76 0.74 -0.13
C ILE A 43 -8.65 1.98 -0.06
N ASN A 44 -8.47 2.78 0.98
CA ASN A 44 -9.12 4.09 1.10
C ASN A 44 -8.66 5.06 0.01
N ASP A 45 -9.48 6.08 -0.29
CA ASP A 45 -9.21 7.06 -1.34
C ASP A 45 -7.96 7.94 -1.07
N VAL A 46 -7.42 7.94 0.15
CA VAL A 46 -6.22 8.68 0.53
C VAL A 46 -5.04 7.73 0.78
N ILE A 47 -3.91 8.02 0.12
CA ILE A 47 -2.63 7.33 0.32
C ILE A 47 -1.63 8.35 0.85
N TYR A 48 -0.96 8.04 1.95
CA TYR A 48 0.07 8.94 2.49
C TYR A 48 1.46 8.51 2.03
N VAL A 49 2.37 9.45 1.81
CA VAL A 49 3.75 9.16 1.38
C VAL A 49 4.78 9.89 2.24
N GLU A 50 5.87 9.20 2.58
CA GLU A 50 7.07 9.80 3.17
C GLU A 50 8.31 9.34 2.43
N ASP A 51 9.34 10.18 2.40
CA ASP A 51 10.64 9.81 1.87
C ASP A 51 11.49 9.18 2.98
N HIS A 52 11.81 7.90 2.83
CA HIS A 52 12.72 7.22 3.72
C HIS A 52 14.14 7.30 3.17
N GLN A 53 15.07 7.82 3.97
CA GLN A 53 16.48 7.84 3.60
C GLN A 53 17.06 6.43 3.72
N HIS A 54 17.48 5.87 2.59
CA HIS A 54 18.26 4.63 2.58
C HIS A 54 19.74 5.01 2.50
N THR A 55 20.62 4.29 3.21
CA THR A 55 22.05 4.58 3.38
C THR A 55 22.69 5.18 2.12
N GLY A 56 23.11 6.45 2.19
CA GLY A 56 23.59 7.25 1.05
C GLY A 56 22.70 8.47 0.74
N MET A 57 22.70 8.90 -0.54
CA MET A 57 21.95 10.06 -1.06
C MET A 57 20.61 9.68 -1.74
N ARG A 58 20.16 8.43 -1.62
CA ARG A 58 18.91 7.97 -2.26
C ARG A 58 17.76 7.98 -1.26
N TYR A 59 16.74 8.74 -1.59
CA TYR A 59 15.44 8.66 -0.93
C TYR A 59 14.58 7.61 -1.61
N VAL A 60 13.90 6.79 -0.81
CA VAL A 60 12.94 5.80 -1.30
C VAL A 60 11.58 6.14 -0.69
N PRO A 61 10.55 6.39 -1.53
CA PRO A 61 9.22 6.66 -1.03
C PRO A 61 8.64 5.44 -0.31
N LEU A 62 8.00 5.68 0.83
CA LEU A 62 7.16 4.73 1.55
C LEU A 62 5.72 5.20 1.47
N TYR A 63 4.85 4.32 0.98
CA TYR A 63 3.42 4.57 0.86
C TYR A 63 2.69 3.92 2.03
N HIS A 64 1.94 4.72 2.75
CA HIS A 64 1.10 4.31 3.87
C HIS A 64 -0.34 4.20 3.37
N PHE A 65 -0.77 2.96 3.18
CA PHE A 65 -2.14 2.61 2.80
C PHE A 65 -2.99 2.42 4.05
N GLU A 66 -4.17 3.04 4.04
CA GLU A 66 -5.25 2.68 4.96
C GLU A 66 -6.18 1.70 4.24
N LEU A 67 -6.31 0.52 4.82
CA LEU A 67 -7.10 -0.58 4.31
C LEU A 67 -8.32 -0.78 5.20
N SER A 68 -9.46 -1.11 4.61
CA SER A 68 -10.68 -1.47 5.32
C SER A 68 -11.22 -2.81 4.83
N ARG A 69 -11.76 -3.61 5.76
CA ARG A 69 -12.49 -4.84 5.46
C ARG A 69 -13.60 -5.02 6.48
N GLY A 70 -14.84 -4.73 6.06
CA GLY A 70 -15.98 -4.69 6.99
C GLY A 70 -15.78 -3.62 8.07
N SER A 71 -15.75 -4.03 9.34
CA SER A 71 -15.47 -3.15 10.48
C SER A 71 -13.98 -3.05 10.85
N GLU A 72 -13.13 -3.85 10.21
CA GLU A 72 -11.69 -3.85 10.48
C GLU A 72 -11.00 -2.78 9.64
N THR A 73 -10.09 -2.04 10.27
CA THR A 73 -9.17 -1.13 9.57
C THR A 73 -7.74 -1.52 9.85
N ARG A 74 -6.89 -1.40 8.84
CA ARG A 74 -5.49 -1.77 8.92
C ARG A 74 -4.64 -0.74 8.20
N ARG A 75 -3.47 -0.47 8.75
CA ARG A 75 -2.46 0.34 8.07
C ARG A 75 -1.37 -0.55 7.52
N MET A 76 -0.92 -0.22 6.32
CA MET A 76 0.12 -0.95 5.64
C MET A 76 1.15 0.01 5.06
N CYS A 77 2.40 -0.13 5.48
CA CYS A 77 3.51 0.65 4.96
C CYS A 77 4.21 -0.15 3.87
N VAL A 78 4.23 0.37 2.64
CA VAL A 78 4.70 -0.33 1.45
C VAL A 78 5.80 0.48 0.78
N ILE A 79 6.94 -0.16 0.52
CA ILE A 79 8.06 0.47 -0.18
C ILE A 79 7.74 0.67 -1.66
N ASP A 80 8.22 1.80 -2.22
CA ASP A 80 8.04 2.13 -3.62
C ASP A 80 8.46 0.99 -4.56
N ASN A 81 7.61 0.73 -5.53
CA ASN A 81 7.87 -0.17 -6.63
C ASN A 81 6.97 0.22 -7.81
N PRO A 82 7.25 -0.29 -9.04
CA PRO A 82 6.49 0.10 -10.22
C PRO A 82 4.98 -0.18 -10.14
N TYR A 83 4.53 -1.17 -9.36
CA TYR A 83 3.10 -1.43 -9.16
C TYR A 83 2.48 -0.38 -8.23
N VAL A 84 3.08 -0.16 -7.06
CA VAL A 84 2.61 0.81 -6.05
C VAL A 84 2.59 2.23 -6.62
N TRP A 85 3.61 2.61 -7.37
CA TRP A 85 3.68 3.90 -8.06
C TRP A 85 2.57 4.07 -9.12
N ARG A 86 2.22 3.02 -9.87
CA ARG A 86 1.09 3.08 -10.81
C ARG A 86 -0.24 3.16 -10.08
N LEU A 87 -0.38 2.40 -9.01
CA LEU A 87 -1.59 2.35 -8.18
C LEU A 87 -1.89 3.72 -7.57
N SER A 88 -0.87 4.38 -7.00
CA SER A 88 -1.01 5.71 -6.38
C SER A 88 -1.39 6.81 -7.37
N ARG A 89 -1.16 6.61 -8.67
CA ARG A 89 -1.52 7.53 -9.75
C ARG A 89 -2.86 7.19 -10.42
N LYS A 90 -3.55 6.14 -10.01
CA LYS A 90 -4.86 5.80 -10.57
C LYS A 90 -5.89 6.88 -10.18
N PRO A 91 -6.81 7.25 -11.10
CA PRO A 91 -7.94 8.08 -10.75
C PRO A 91 -8.71 7.48 -9.56
N GLY A 92 -9.10 8.33 -8.61
CA GLY A 92 -9.79 7.92 -7.38
C GLY A 92 -8.90 7.87 -6.13
N PHE A 93 -7.58 7.86 -6.29
CA PHE A 93 -6.66 8.03 -5.16
C PHE A 93 -6.09 9.45 -5.08
N ARG A 94 -5.97 9.94 -3.84
CA ARG A 94 -5.34 11.21 -3.47
C ARG A 94 -4.08 10.90 -2.68
N VAL A 95 -2.92 11.23 -3.25
CA VAL A 95 -1.64 11.05 -2.58
C VAL A 95 -1.27 12.31 -1.81
N LEU A 96 -1.09 12.19 -0.50
CA LEU A 96 -0.76 13.30 0.40
C LEU A 96 0.56 13.02 1.16
N PRO A 97 1.32 14.04 1.56
CA PRO A 97 2.44 13.87 2.48
C PRO A 97 2.00 13.22 3.80
N LEU A 98 2.82 12.32 4.37
CA LEU A 98 2.53 11.69 5.66
C LEU A 98 2.36 12.71 6.80
N ALA A 99 3.01 13.86 6.71
CA ALA A 99 2.86 14.96 7.66
C ALA A 99 1.43 15.53 7.70
N GLU A 100 0.65 15.38 6.64
CA GLU A 100 -0.75 15.83 6.57
C GLU A 100 -1.73 14.77 7.10
N ARG A 101 -1.22 13.59 7.51
CA ARG A 101 -2.07 12.53 8.04
C ARG A 101 -2.65 12.96 9.39
N PRO A 102 -3.98 12.97 9.57
CA PRO A 102 -4.57 13.23 10.86
C PRO A 102 -4.10 12.17 11.86
N ALA A 103 -3.93 12.57 13.12
CA ALA A 103 -3.63 11.63 14.19
C ALA A 103 -4.69 10.51 14.16
N PRO A 104 -4.30 9.24 14.41
CA PRO A 104 -5.27 8.16 14.49
C PRO A 104 -6.39 8.57 15.44
N PRO A 105 -7.67 8.35 15.10
CA PRO A 105 -8.71 8.45 16.11
C PRO A 105 -8.30 7.54 17.27
N ALA A 106 -8.22 8.10 18.47
CA ALA A 106 -7.83 7.36 19.65
C ALA A 106 -8.72 6.12 19.74
N GLN A 107 -8.14 4.93 19.56
CA GLN A 107 -8.84 3.68 19.80
C GLN A 107 -9.23 3.71 21.27
N GLN A 108 -10.51 3.98 21.55
CA GLN A 108 -11.05 3.88 22.90
C GLN A 108 -10.80 2.43 23.34
N PRO A 109 -10.13 2.20 24.49
CA PRO A 109 -9.91 0.85 24.96
C PRO A 109 -11.28 0.22 25.20
N GLN A 110 -11.58 -0.86 24.44
CA GLN A 110 -12.68 -1.75 24.75
C GLN A 110 -12.47 -2.25 26.18
N LYS A 111 -13.28 -1.73 27.12
CA LYS A 111 -13.43 -2.28 28.46
C LYS A 111 -13.94 -3.72 28.32
N SER A 112 -13.11 -4.68 28.72
CA SER A 112 -13.55 -6.02 29.10
C SER A 112 -14.30 -5.98 30.44
#